data_AF-A0A351BZS1-F1
#
_entry.id   AF-A0A351BZS1-F1
#
_cell.length_a   1.000
_cell.length_b   1.000
_cell.length_c   1.000
_cell.angle_alpha   90.00
_cell.angle_beta   90.00
_cell.angle_gamma   90.00
#
_symmetry.space_group_name_H-M   'P 1'
#
loop_
_entity.id
_entity.type
_entity.pdbx_description
1 polymer ?
#
loop_
_entity_poly.entity_id
_entity_poly.type
_entity_poly.pdbx_seq_one_letter_code
_entity_poly.pdbx_strand_id
1 'polypeptide(L)'
;GGKDENTFKENFISDLKIREYFLDGNNSFIAADNFEYKIPESIMEDSERLFSLLDFVSQTLKSSNGRKLKFFAETSLAGDWKKNIKTATDIIEEHNEKYQDTGFKLRTGGVTADAIPSSDQITYAVRHCLNRNLEMKFTAGLHHPFRHFDKSIGAKMHGFINVFTAGIIAKRHNISDHDLKKLIEDENADNFKFTDTGFCWGGYEIENEDIHFARQTFVKSYGSCSFDEPVEDLKNLNLIN
;
A
#
# COMPACT_ATOMS: atom_id res chain seq x y z
N GLY A 1 12.71 10.97 3.91
CA GLY A 1 11.60 11.14 4.89
C GLY A 1 11.92 12.24 5.90
N GLY A 2 11.04 12.62 6.83
CA GLY A 2 11.35 13.68 7.80
C GLY A 2 10.25 13.83 8.86
N LYS A 3 10.62 14.34 10.05
CA LYS A 3 9.65 14.59 11.14
C LYS A 3 8.76 15.80 10.86
N ASP A 4 9.28 16.74 10.09
CA ASP A 4 8.61 17.95 9.63
C ASP A 4 8.87 18.15 8.13
N GLU A 5 8.20 19.14 7.54
CA GLU A 5 8.24 19.45 6.12
C GLU A 5 9.65 19.85 5.61
N ASN A 6 10.39 20.65 6.37
CA ASN A 6 11.71 21.13 5.93
C ASN A 6 12.72 19.98 5.92
N THR A 7 12.77 19.23 7.03
CA THR A 7 13.61 18.03 7.15
C THR A 7 13.25 17.00 6.08
N PHE A 8 11.97 16.87 5.74
CA PHE A 8 11.53 16.00 4.65
C PHE A 8 12.14 16.43 3.31
N LYS A 9 12.01 17.72 2.94
CA LYS A 9 12.45 18.23 1.63
C LYS A 9 13.96 18.07 1.46
N GLU A 10 14.73 18.36 2.50
CA GLU A 10 16.20 18.18 2.51
C GLU A 10 16.59 16.71 2.31
N ASN A 11 16.00 15.82 3.10
CA ASN A 11 16.28 14.38 3.00
C ASN A 11 15.83 13.81 1.64
N PHE A 12 14.69 14.25 1.11
CA PHE A 12 14.20 13.81 -0.19
C PHE A 12 15.18 14.15 -1.32
N ILE A 13 15.71 15.38 -1.34
CA ILE A 13 16.75 15.78 -2.31
C ILE A 13 18.01 14.92 -2.16
N SER A 14 18.42 14.63 -0.91
CA SER A 14 19.57 13.77 -0.64
C SER A 14 19.33 12.34 -1.14
N ASP A 15 18.17 11.76 -0.84
CA ASP A 15 17.77 10.41 -1.25
C ASP A 15 17.76 10.28 -2.79
N LEU A 16 17.27 11.31 -3.50
CA LEU A 16 17.31 11.36 -4.96
C LEU A 16 18.74 11.37 -5.52
N LYS A 17 19.66 12.13 -4.91
CA LYS A 17 21.07 12.13 -5.32
C LYS A 17 21.73 10.76 -5.12
N ILE A 18 21.44 10.10 -4.00
CA ILE A 18 21.93 8.74 -3.73
C ILE A 18 21.40 7.77 -4.79
N ARG A 19 20.11 7.88 -5.13
CA ARG A 19 19.50 7.06 -6.18
C ARG A 19 20.16 7.28 -7.54
N GLU A 20 20.36 8.52 -7.98
CA GLU A 20 21.00 8.79 -9.28
C GLU A 20 22.44 8.28 -9.30
N TYR A 21 23.22 8.52 -8.24
CA TYR A 21 24.57 7.95 -8.11
C TYR A 21 24.58 6.42 -8.20
N PHE A 22 23.62 5.76 -7.55
CA PHE A 22 23.47 4.31 -7.62
C PHE A 22 23.11 3.83 -9.03
N LEU A 23 22.21 4.53 -9.74
CA LEU A 23 21.81 4.15 -11.11
C LEU A 23 22.90 4.42 -12.15
N ASP A 24 23.68 5.49 -11.98
CA ASP A 24 24.80 5.80 -12.86
C ASP A 24 25.94 4.77 -12.72
N GLY A 25 26.13 4.23 -11.51
CA GLY A 25 27.13 3.20 -11.22
C GLY A 25 26.72 1.76 -11.60
N ASN A 26 25.42 1.50 -11.82
CA ASN A 26 24.89 0.15 -12.05
C ASN A 26 24.12 0.08 -13.38
N ASN A 27 24.77 -0.47 -14.41
CA ASN A 27 24.16 -0.55 -15.75
C ASN A 27 23.04 -1.61 -15.87
N SER A 28 21.96 -1.18 -16.52
CA SER A 28 20.88 -1.89 -17.24
C SER A 28 19.98 -2.91 -16.54
N PHE A 29 20.32 -3.47 -15.38
CA PHE A 29 19.48 -4.52 -14.74
C PHE A 29 18.67 -4.07 -13.53
N ILE A 30 18.94 -2.87 -13.00
CA ILE A 30 18.27 -2.36 -11.79
C ILE A 30 17.44 -1.14 -12.15
N ALA A 31 16.17 -1.19 -11.77
CA ALA A 31 15.23 -0.09 -11.89
C ALA A 31 14.84 0.39 -10.49
N ALA A 32 14.95 1.70 -10.26
CA ALA A 32 14.50 2.36 -9.03
C ALA A 32 13.32 3.28 -9.38
N ASP A 33 12.20 2.65 -9.72
CA ASP A 33 11.01 3.29 -10.30
C ASP A 33 9.86 3.48 -9.30
N ASN A 34 10.10 3.17 -8.02
CA ASN A 34 9.18 3.47 -6.94
C ASN A 34 9.91 4.14 -5.79
N PHE A 35 9.29 5.17 -5.21
CA PHE A 35 9.77 5.85 -4.02
C PHE A 35 8.64 5.95 -3.01
N GLU A 36 8.92 5.56 -1.77
CA GLU A 36 7.91 5.54 -0.70
C GLU A 36 8.34 6.50 0.40
N TYR A 37 7.42 7.28 0.93
CA TYR A 37 7.73 8.20 2.02
C TYR A 37 6.56 8.35 2.98
N LYS A 38 6.87 8.71 4.22
CA LYS A 38 5.86 9.06 5.22
C LYS A 38 5.56 10.55 5.15
N ILE A 39 4.27 10.88 5.07
CA ILE A 39 3.79 12.26 5.20
C ILE A 39 4.14 12.74 6.62
N PRO A 40 4.80 13.90 6.80
CA PRO A 40 5.06 14.45 8.13
C PRO A 40 3.76 14.67 8.90
N GLU A 41 3.68 14.20 10.15
CA GLU A 41 2.48 14.31 10.99
C GLU A 41 2.03 15.77 11.13
N SER A 42 2.97 16.71 11.16
CA SER A 42 2.72 18.16 11.30
C SER A 42 1.92 18.77 10.16
N ILE A 43 1.79 18.09 9.02
CA ILE A 43 1.06 18.59 7.84
C ILE A 43 -0.07 17.65 7.40
N MET A 44 -0.28 16.52 8.09
CA MET A 44 -1.20 15.48 7.63
C MET A 44 -2.63 16.00 7.44
N GLU A 45 -3.06 16.92 8.31
CA GLU A 45 -4.39 17.52 8.27
C GLU A 45 -4.43 18.88 7.56
N ASP A 46 -3.30 19.38 7.06
CA ASP A 46 -3.18 20.66 6.35
C ASP A 46 -3.14 20.41 4.84
N SER A 47 -4.32 20.53 4.20
CA SER A 47 -4.51 20.26 2.78
C SER A 47 -3.57 21.05 1.87
N GLU A 48 -3.38 22.35 2.13
CA GLU A 48 -2.54 23.22 1.29
C GLU A 48 -1.07 22.81 1.39
N ARG A 49 -0.59 22.57 2.62
CA ARG A 49 0.80 22.14 2.84
C ARG A 49 1.06 20.73 2.34
N LEU A 50 0.09 19.83 2.49
CA LEU A 50 0.19 18.48 1.94
C LEU A 50 0.26 18.52 0.41
N PHE A 51 -0.61 19.28 -0.25
CA PHE A 51 -0.56 19.45 -1.70
C PHE A 51 0.78 20.04 -2.14
N SER A 52 1.26 21.08 -1.43
CA SER A 52 2.56 21.70 -1.70
C SER A 52 3.72 20.70 -1.55
N LEU A 53 3.64 19.77 -0.58
CA LEU A 53 4.63 18.71 -0.43
C LEU A 53 4.61 17.74 -1.62
N LEU A 54 3.43 17.27 -2.04
CA LEU A 54 3.30 16.36 -3.20
C LEU A 54 3.82 17.04 -4.47
N ASP A 55 3.41 18.29 -4.71
CA ASP A 55 3.84 19.06 -5.87
C ASP A 55 5.36 19.30 -5.86
N PHE A 56 5.97 19.56 -4.69
CA PHE A 56 7.44 19.62 -4.55
C PHE A 56 8.10 18.30 -4.94
N VAL A 57 7.58 17.17 -4.46
CA VAL A 57 8.10 15.82 -4.74
C VAL A 57 8.10 15.54 -6.25
N SER A 58 6.97 15.80 -6.93
CA SER A 58 6.83 15.56 -8.37
C SER A 58 7.60 16.57 -9.24
N GLN A 59 7.69 17.84 -8.84
CA GLN A 59 8.47 18.84 -9.56
C GLN A 59 9.97 18.54 -9.52
N THR A 60 10.49 18.13 -8.36
CA THR A 60 11.92 17.84 -8.18
C THR A 60 12.41 16.77 -9.15
N LEU A 61 11.54 15.81 -9.53
CA LEU A 61 11.87 14.77 -10.50
C LEU A 61 11.78 15.19 -11.96
N LYS A 62 10.85 16.07 -12.33
CA LYS A 62 10.78 16.57 -13.72
C LYS A 62 12.11 17.21 -14.14
N SER A 63 12.87 17.71 -13.17
CA SER A 63 14.21 18.25 -13.37
C SER A 63 15.34 17.19 -13.44
N SER A 64 15.08 15.92 -13.11
CA SER A 64 16.05 14.82 -13.12
C SER A 64 15.73 13.74 -14.18
N ASN A 65 16.44 13.75 -15.31
CA ASN A 65 16.64 12.66 -16.28
C ASN A 65 15.43 11.82 -16.78
N GLY A 66 14.18 12.26 -16.65
CA GLY A 66 13.05 11.77 -17.46
C GLY A 66 12.59 10.32 -17.22
N ARG A 67 13.08 9.62 -16.19
CA ARG A 67 12.55 8.30 -15.79
C ARG A 67 11.25 8.48 -15.00
N LYS A 68 10.22 7.69 -15.34
CA LYS A 68 8.91 7.74 -14.68
C LYS A 68 8.99 7.08 -13.30
N LEU A 69 9.10 7.90 -12.24
CA LEU A 69 9.05 7.43 -10.86
C LEU A 69 7.59 7.42 -10.38
N LYS A 70 7.19 6.40 -9.64
CA LYS A 70 5.94 6.38 -8.88
C LYS A 70 6.22 6.63 -7.40
N PHE A 71 5.39 7.44 -6.78
CA PHE A 71 5.46 7.76 -5.36
C PHE A 71 4.37 7.06 -4.59
N PHE A 72 4.64 6.71 -3.33
CA PHE A 72 3.64 6.16 -2.44
C PHE A 72 3.71 6.85 -1.08
N ALA A 73 2.68 7.66 -0.80
CA ALA A 73 2.61 8.50 0.38
C ALA A 73 1.97 7.72 1.55
N GLU A 74 2.79 7.35 2.53
CA GLU A 74 2.35 6.68 3.76
C GLU A 74 1.58 7.66 4.63
N THR A 75 0.28 7.37 4.76
CA THR A 75 -0.69 8.19 5.50
C THR A 75 -0.75 7.75 6.96
N SER A 76 -0.79 8.72 7.86
CA SER A 76 -0.85 8.47 9.30
C SER A 76 -2.22 7.96 9.75
N LEU A 77 -2.20 6.95 10.62
CA LEU A 77 -3.38 6.46 11.34
C LEU A 77 -3.43 6.93 12.79
N ALA A 78 -2.54 7.85 13.19
CA ALA A 78 -2.60 8.49 14.49
C ALA A 78 -3.73 9.54 14.54
N GLY A 79 -4.29 9.78 15.74
CA GLY A 79 -5.35 10.77 15.91
C GLY A 79 -6.62 10.43 15.13
N ASP A 80 -7.16 11.40 14.39
CA ASP A 80 -8.34 11.21 13.54
C ASP A 80 -7.96 10.55 12.21
N TRP A 81 -7.73 9.24 12.26
CA TRP A 81 -7.33 8.46 11.09
C TRP A 81 -8.33 8.54 9.93
N LYS A 82 -9.63 8.77 10.19
CA LYS A 82 -10.64 8.94 9.12
C LYS A 82 -10.39 10.23 8.36
N LYS A 83 -10.19 11.33 9.10
CA LYS A 83 -9.82 12.61 8.51
C LYS A 83 -8.50 12.51 7.75
N ASN A 84 -7.48 11.86 8.31
CA ASN A 84 -6.19 11.69 7.64
C ASN A 84 -6.30 10.93 6.31
N ILE A 85 -6.99 9.78 6.30
CA ILE A 85 -7.22 9.01 5.06
C ILE A 85 -8.00 9.85 4.06
N LYS A 86 -9.08 10.51 4.49
CA LYS A 86 -9.87 11.36 3.60
C LYS A 86 -9.01 12.46 2.98
N THR A 87 -8.34 13.26 3.81
CA THR A 87 -7.46 14.36 3.37
C THR A 87 -6.37 13.86 2.43
N ALA A 88 -5.66 12.79 2.80
CA ALA A 88 -4.61 12.23 1.95
C ALA A 88 -5.15 11.80 0.58
N THR A 89 -6.26 11.07 0.55
CA THR A 89 -6.84 10.58 -0.71
C THR A 89 -7.41 11.71 -1.57
N ASP A 90 -8.06 12.72 -0.98
CA ASP A 90 -8.52 13.91 -1.72
C ASP A 90 -7.33 14.66 -2.36
N ILE A 91 -6.28 14.91 -1.58
CA ILE A 91 -5.12 15.66 -2.06
C ILE A 91 -4.29 14.88 -3.09
N ILE A 92 -4.17 13.56 -2.93
CA ILE A 92 -3.51 12.71 -3.93
C ILE A 92 -4.31 12.69 -5.25
N GLU A 93 -5.64 12.62 -5.18
CA GLU A 93 -6.51 12.69 -6.37
C GLU A 93 -6.34 14.02 -7.10
N GLU A 94 -6.48 15.15 -6.39
CA GLU A 94 -6.29 16.49 -6.95
C GLU A 94 -4.89 16.66 -7.56
N HIS A 95 -3.85 16.24 -6.83
CA HIS A 95 -2.47 16.28 -7.33
C HIS A 95 -2.29 15.44 -8.60
N ASN A 96 -2.94 14.27 -8.67
CA ASN A 96 -2.82 13.36 -9.79
C ASN A 96 -3.55 13.84 -11.05
N GLU A 97 -4.44 14.83 -10.98
CA GLU A 97 -4.95 15.50 -12.18
C GLU A 97 -3.80 16.10 -13.01
N LYS A 98 -2.71 16.52 -12.35
CA LYS A 98 -1.53 17.13 -12.98
C LYS A 98 -0.37 16.14 -13.23
N TYR A 99 -0.14 15.17 -12.35
CA TYR A 99 1.08 14.35 -12.39
C TYR A 99 0.87 12.84 -12.58
N GLN A 100 -0.25 12.28 -12.11
CA GLN A 100 -0.57 10.84 -12.15
C GLN A 100 0.55 9.91 -11.63
N ASP A 101 1.35 10.37 -10.67
CA ASP A 101 2.55 9.67 -10.19
C ASP A 101 2.48 9.26 -8.72
N THR A 102 1.47 9.69 -7.96
CA THR A 102 1.40 9.46 -6.52
C THR A 102 0.29 8.48 -6.17
N GLY A 103 0.63 7.38 -5.50
CA GLY A 103 -0.28 6.42 -4.90
C GLY A 103 -0.37 6.59 -3.38
N PHE A 104 -1.38 5.95 -2.81
CA PHE A 104 -1.59 5.86 -1.38
C PHE A 104 -0.81 4.70 -0.78
N LYS A 105 -0.25 4.87 0.41
CA LYS A 105 0.39 3.79 1.17
C LYS A 105 -0.20 3.70 2.57
N LEU A 106 -0.58 2.49 2.93
CA LEU A 106 -1.11 2.18 4.26
C LEU A 106 -0.07 1.41 5.07
N ARG A 107 0.11 1.82 6.33
CA ARG A 107 0.82 1.00 7.30
C ARG A 107 -0.09 -0.12 7.84
N THR A 108 0.26 -1.40 7.68
CA THR A 108 -0.48 -2.59 8.11
C THR A 108 0.16 -3.35 9.27
N GLY A 109 1.32 -2.90 9.76
CA GLY A 109 1.99 -3.55 10.88
C GLY A 109 3.22 -2.82 11.42
N GLY A 110 3.71 -3.37 12.54
CA GLY A 110 4.88 -2.91 13.30
C GLY A 110 5.18 -3.87 14.46
N VAL A 111 6.09 -3.47 15.34
CA VAL A 111 6.59 -4.31 16.44
C VAL A 111 5.76 -4.23 17.73
N THR A 112 4.67 -3.46 17.72
CA THR A 112 3.75 -3.29 18.84
C THR A 112 2.31 -3.47 18.37
N ALA A 113 1.44 -3.90 19.29
CA ALA A 113 0.02 -4.14 18.99
C ALA A 113 -0.70 -2.91 18.42
N ASP A 114 -0.37 -1.70 18.88
CA ASP A 114 -0.94 -0.43 18.42
C ASP A 114 -0.46 -0.02 17.02
N ALA A 115 0.60 -0.64 16.50
CA ALA A 115 1.07 -0.44 15.13
C ALA A 115 0.29 -1.28 14.10
N ILE A 116 -0.59 -2.18 14.55
CA ILE A 116 -1.43 -3.01 13.67
C ILE A 116 -2.77 -2.28 13.48
N PRO A 117 -3.11 -1.80 12.28
CA PRO A 117 -4.38 -1.12 12.08
C PRO A 117 -5.55 -2.08 12.27
N SER A 118 -6.71 -1.55 12.63
CA SER A 118 -7.93 -2.35 12.63
C SER A 118 -8.37 -2.68 11.20
N SER A 119 -9.17 -3.73 11.05
CA SER A 119 -9.78 -4.08 9.76
C SER A 119 -10.68 -2.94 9.24
N ASP A 120 -11.30 -2.16 10.13
CA ASP A 120 -12.07 -0.96 9.75
C ASP A 120 -11.19 0.11 9.11
N GLN A 121 -9.97 0.33 9.62
CA GLN A 121 -9.02 1.27 9.03
C GLN A 121 -8.58 0.82 7.63
N ILE A 122 -8.31 -0.48 7.44
CA ILE A 122 -7.97 -1.03 6.11
C ILE A 122 -9.16 -0.91 5.16
N THR A 123 -10.35 -1.35 5.56
CA THR A 123 -11.58 -1.25 4.76
C THR A 123 -11.84 0.20 4.32
N TYR A 124 -11.72 1.16 5.25
CA TYR A 124 -11.91 2.57 4.95
C TYR A 124 -10.88 3.12 3.96
N ALA A 125 -9.60 2.78 4.14
CA ALA A 125 -8.54 3.17 3.21
C ALA A 125 -8.77 2.60 1.79
N VAL A 126 -9.12 1.31 1.70
CA VAL A 126 -9.42 0.63 0.43
C VAL A 126 -10.59 1.32 -0.27
N ARG A 127 -11.68 1.61 0.44
CA ARG A 127 -12.85 2.29 -0.14
C ARG A 127 -12.51 3.69 -0.64
N HIS A 128 -11.77 4.46 0.14
CA HIS A 128 -11.40 5.83 -0.23
C HIS A 128 -10.49 5.89 -1.46
N CYS A 129 -9.54 4.97 -1.58
CA CYS A 129 -8.68 4.89 -2.76
C CYS A 129 -9.44 4.36 -3.97
N LEU A 130 -10.30 3.36 -3.79
CA LEU A 130 -11.12 2.80 -4.87
C LEU A 130 -12.01 3.88 -5.51
N ASN A 131 -12.70 4.67 -4.68
CA ASN A 131 -13.62 5.73 -5.13
C ASN A 131 -12.91 6.84 -5.94
N ARG A 132 -11.60 7.00 -5.75
CA ARG A 132 -10.75 8.02 -6.40
C ARG A 132 -9.78 7.43 -7.42
N ASN A 133 -9.91 6.14 -7.73
CA ASN A 133 -9.02 5.39 -8.61
C ASN A 133 -7.52 5.53 -8.25
N LEU A 134 -7.19 5.57 -6.96
CA LEU A 134 -5.82 5.69 -6.49
C LEU A 134 -5.15 4.33 -6.34
N GLU A 135 -3.93 4.23 -6.86
CA GLU A 135 -3.05 3.09 -6.61
C GLU A 135 -2.72 2.98 -5.11
N MET A 136 -2.63 1.77 -4.58
CA MET A 136 -2.39 1.47 -3.17
C MET A 136 -1.21 0.52 -2.94
N LYS A 137 -0.48 0.74 -1.85
CA LYS A 137 0.46 -0.22 -1.26
C LYS A 137 0.16 -0.47 0.21
N PHE A 138 0.43 -1.69 0.67
CA PHE A 138 0.25 -2.11 2.06
C PHE A 138 1.59 -2.53 2.67
N THR A 139 2.04 -1.91 3.74
CA THR A 139 3.38 -2.18 4.31
C THR A 139 3.35 -1.91 5.80
N ALA A 140 4.27 -2.29 6.66
CA ALA A 140 4.96 -3.55 6.69
C ALA A 140 4.07 -4.58 7.44
N GLY A 141 4.64 -5.73 7.80
CA GLY A 141 3.97 -6.69 8.69
C GLY A 141 3.09 -7.72 7.97
N LEU A 142 3.16 -7.79 6.64
CA LEU A 142 2.42 -8.76 5.83
C LEU A 142 3.31 -9.96 5.47
N HIS A 143 3.68 -10.72 6.50
CA HIS A 143 4.59 -11.88 6.40
C HIS A 143 3.87 -13.19 6.10
N HIS A 144 2.68 -13.35 6.67
CA HIS A 144 1.90 -14.57 6.59
C HIS A 144 0.74 -14.40 5.60
N PRO A 145 0.31 -15.47 4.91
CA PRO A 145 -0.74 -15.39 3.89
C PRO A 145 -2.09 -15.01 4.49
N PHE A 146 -2.42 -15.59 5.64
CA PHE A 146 -3.71 -15.41 6.29
C PHE A 146 -3.59 -14.70 7.65
N ARG A 147 -4.68 -14.03 8.04
CA ARG A 147 -4.81 -13.39 9.34
C ARG A 147 -4.61 -14.43 10.45
N HIS A 148 -3.85 -14.07 11.47
CA HIS A 148 -3.54 -14.95 12.60
C HIS A 148 -3.25 -14.13 13.86
N PHE A 149 -3.20 -14.79 15.01
CA PHE A 149 -2.76 -14.16 16.25
C PHE A 149 -1.26 -14.36 16.44
N ASP A 150 -0.51 -13.27 16.54
CA ASP A 150 0.90 -13.30 16.90
C ASP A 150 1.05 -13.09 18.41
N LYS A 151 1.59 -14.10 19.10
CA LYS A 151 1.78 -14.06 20.55
C LYS A 151 2.87 -13.08 21.00
N SER A 152 3.88 -12.83 20.17
CA SER A 152 5.00 -11.93 20.49
C SER A 152 4.58 -10.47 20.40
N ILE A 153 3.71 -10.14 19.44
CA ILE A 153 3.11 -8.81 19.29
C ILE A 153 1.90 -8.62 20.21
N GLY A 154 1.19 -9.70 20.54
CA GLY A 154 -0.02 -9.68 21.35
C GLY A 154 -1.24 -9.16 20.57
N ALA A 155 -1.26 -9.33 19.25
CA ALA A 155 -2.31 -8.80 18.38
C ALA A 155 -2.63 -9.75 17.21
N LYS A 156 -3.78 -9.51 16.56
CA LYS A 156 -4.12 -10.15 15.29
C LYS A 156 -3.41 -9.44 14.15
N MET A 157 -2.52 -10.16 13.47
CA MET A 157 -1.77 -9.67 12.30
C MET A 157 -2.58 -9.94 11.03
N HIS A 158 -2.50 -9.03 10.06
CA HIS A 158 -3.18 -9.19 8.76
C HIS A 158 -2.41 -10.14 7.84
N GLY A 159 -3.15 -10.89 7.02
CA GLY A 159 -2.56 -11.73 5.99
C GLY A 159 -2.40 -11.00 4.65
N PHE A 160 -1.31 -11.24 3.91
CA PHE A 160 -1.14 -10.63 2.60
C PHE A 160 -2.18 -11.13 1.59
N ILE A 161 -2.63 -12.39 1.67
CA ILE A 161 -3.73 -12.90 0.83
C ILE A 161 -5.02 -12.19 1.18
N ASN A 162 -5.35 -12.03 2.46
CA ASN A 162 -6.57 -11.33 2.89
C ASN A 162 -6.64 -9.92 2.29
N VAL A 163 -5.59 -9.11 2.48
CA VAL A 163 -5.59 -7.70 2.09
C VAL A 163 -5.56 -7.55 0.56
N PHE A 164 -4.83 -8.41 -0.15
CA PHE A 164 -4.76 -8.33 -1.61
C PHE A 164 -6.05 -8.78 -2.28
N THR A 165 -6.59 -9.93 -1.86
CA THR A 165 -7.86 -10.42 -2.41
C THR A 165 -8.99 -9.44 -2.08
N ALA A 166 -8.94 -8.76 -0.93
CA ALA A 166 -9.84 -7.65 -0.60
C ALA A 166 -9.78 -6.50 -1.59
N GLY A 167 -8.59 -6.01 -1.92
CA GLY A 167 -8.46 -4.96 -2.93
C GLY A 167 -8.90 -5.42 -4.33
N ILE A 168 -8.59 -6.66 -4.72
CA ILE A 168 -8.95 -7.21 -6.04
C ILE A 168 -10.47 -7.39 -6.15
N ILE A 169 -11.10 -8.02 -5.16
CA ILE A 169 -12.57 -8.17 -5.11
C ILE A 169 -13.23 -6.79 -5.09
N ALA A 170 -12.75 -5.85 -4.29
CA ALA A 170 -13.31 -4.49 -4.26
C ALA A 170 -13.17 -3.75 -5.60
N LYS A 171 -12.10 -4.01 -6.37
CA LYS A 171 -11.92 -3.41 -7.70
C LYS A 171 -12.86 -3.97 -8.75
N ARG A 172 -13.18 -5.27 -8.65
CA ARG A 172 -14.04 -5.98 -9.62
C ARG A 172 -15.51 -5.91 -9.26
N HIS A 173 -15.84 -6.08 -7.99
CA HIS A 173 -17.19 -6.23 -7.47
C HIS A 173 -17.56 -5.06 -6.54
N ASN A 174 -18.85 -4.72 -6.50
CA ASN A 174 -19.37 -3.80 -5.50
C ASN A 174 -19.59 -4.52 -4.15
N ILE A 175 -18.51 -5.06 -3.58
CA ILE A 175 -18.51 -5.70 -2.25
C ILE A 175 -18.93 -4.67 -1.18
N SER A 176 -19.73 -5.10 -0.21
CA SER A 176 -20.12 -4.23 0.91
C SER A 176 -18.94 -4.00 1.86
N ASP A 177 -18.92 -2.88 2.60
CA ASP A 177 -17.87 -2.64 3.61
C ASP A 177 -17.83 -3.73 4.70
N HIS A 178 -19.01 -4.29 5.01
CA HIS A 178 -19.14 -5.40 5.94
C HIS A 178 -18.46 -6.68 5.42
N ASP A 179 -18.69 -7.05 4.16
CA ASP A 179 -18.09 -8.27 3.59
C ASP A 179 -16.61 -8.07 3.28
N LEU A 180 -16.21 -6.85 2.88
CA LEU A 180 -14.80 -6.49 2.71
C LEU A 180 -14.03 -6.61 4.03
N LYS A 181 -14.64 -6.16 5.14
CA LYS A 181 -14.08 -6.35 6.48
C LYS A 181 -13.99 -7.83 6.85
N LYS A 182 -15.04 -8.63 6.59
CA LYS A 182 -15.02 -10.08 6.85
C LYS A 182 -13.89 -10.79 6.12
N LEU A 183 -13.64 -10.43 4.86
CA LEU A 183 -12.54 -10.97 4.06
C LEU A 183 -11.16 -10.63 4.65
N ILE A 184 -10.99 -9.40 5.12
CA ILE A 184 -9.77 -8.96 5.82
C ILE A 184 -9.59 -9.71 7.15
N GLU A 185 -10.70 -10.06 7.80
CA GLU A 185 -10.76 -10.75 9.10
C GLU A 185 -10.72 -12.27 9.00
N ASP A 186 -10.74 -12.84 7.80
CA ASP A 186 -10.86 -14.29 7.62
C ASP A 186 -9.54 -15.01 7.95
N GLU A 187 -9.58 -15.87 8.96
CA GLU A 187 -8.44 -16.68 9.41
C GLU A 187 -8.47 -18.10 8.82
N ASN A 188 -9.55 -18.47 8.13
CA ASN A 188 -9.71 -19.81 7.59
C ASN A 188 -9.24 -19.88 6.12
N ALA A 189 -8.10 -20.51 5.91
CA ALA A 189 -7.52 -20.72 4.58
C ALA A 189 -8.48 -21.42 3.60
N ASP A 190 -9.34 -22.34 4.09
CA ASP A 190 -10.27 -23.11 3.24
C ASP A 190 -11.36 -22.23 2.58
N ASN A 191 -11.57 -21.01 3.09
CA ASN A 191 -12.49 -20.05 2.49
C ASN A 191 -11.91 -19.41 1.22
N PHE A 192 -10.60 -19.52 0.99
CA PHE A 192 -9.89 -18.97 -0.17
C PHE A 192 -9.59 -20.09 -1.16
N LYS A 193 -10.39 -20.19 -2.22
CA LYS A 193 -10.24 -21.24 -3.23
C LYS A 193 -9.49 -20.71 -4.43
N PHE A 194 -8.30 -21.23 -4.67
CA PHE A 194 -7.48 -20.89 -5.84
C PHE A 194 -7.62 -21.98 -6.91
N THR A 195 -7.69 -21.56 -8.16
CA THR A 195 -7.70 -22.43 -9.34
C THR A 195 -6.73 -21.89 -10.39
N ASP A 196 -6.48 -22.67 -11.45
CA ASP A 196 -5.65 -22.21 -12.58
C ASP A 196 -6.22 -20.96 -13.28
N THR A 197 -7.50 -20.65 -13.08
CA THR A 197 -8.22 -19.56 -13.75
C THR A 197 -8.49 -18.36 -12.85
N GLY A 198 -8.18 -18.43 -11.54
CA GLY A 198 -8.38 -17.33 -10.61
C GLY A 198 -8.63 -17.78 -9.17
N PHE A 199 -9.48 -17.05 -8.44
CA PHE A 199 -9.84 -17.41 -7.06
C PHE A 199 -11.28 -17.06 -6.70
N CYS A 200 -11.78 -17.67 -5.61
CA CYS A 200 -13.09 -17.38 -5.03
C CYS A 200 -12.99 -17.20 -3.52
N TRP A 201 -13.75 -16.24 -2.99
CA TRP A 201 -14.01 -16.08 -1.56
C TRP A 201 -15.44 -15.62 -1.33
N GLY A 202 -16.17 -16.24 -0.40
CA GLY A 202 -17.50 -15.76 0.01
C GLY A 202 -18.53 -15.62 -1.12
N GLY A 203 -18.38 -16.36 -2.23
CA GLY A 203 -19.21 -16.25 -3.43
C GLY A 203 -18.76 -15.18 -4.43
N TYR A 204 -17.72 -14.42 -4.13
CA TYR A 204 -17.06 -13.53 -5.09
C TYR A 204 -16.04 -14.32 -5.89
N GLU A 205 -16.29 -14.45 -7.19
CA GLU A 205 -15.38 -15.09 -8.15
C GLU A 205 -14.53 -14.03 -8.85
N ILE A 206 -13.24 -14.33 -9.02
CA ILE A 206 -12.25 -13.47 -9.63
C ILE A 206 -11.47 -14.28 -10.65
N GLU A 207 -11.38 -13.78 -11.89
CA GLU A 207 -10.58 -14.39 -12.94
C GLU A 207 -9.13 -13.84 -12.94
N ASN A 208 -8.20 -14.55 -13.57
CA ASN A 208 -6.81 -14.09 -13.70
C ASN A 208 -6.68 -12.72 -14.37
N GLU A 209 -7.59 -12.38 -15.30
CA GLU A 209 -7.61 -11.06 -15.94
C GLU A 209 -7.99 -9.95 -14.95
N ASP A 210 -8.95 -10.21 -14.04
CA ASP A 210 -9.32 -9.29 -12.96
C ASP A 210 -8.16 -9.08 -11.98
N ILE A 211 -7.42 -10.15 -11.65
CA ILE A 211 -6.20 -10.07 -10.84
C ILE A 211 -5.18 -9.16 -11.54
N HIS A 212 -4.88 -9.43 -12.82
CA HIS A 212 -3.92 -8.65 -13.58
C HIS A 212 -4.30 -7.16 -13.63
N PHE A 213 -5.56 -6.88 -13.93
CA PHE A 213 -6.09 -5.52 -14.00
C PHE A 213 -6.00 -4.80 -12.64
N ALA A 214 -6.43 -5.43 -11.55
CA ALA A 214 -6.35 -4.84 -10.22
C ALA A 214 -4.91 -4.63 -9.75
N ARG A 215 -3.99 -5.54 -10.09
CA ARG A 215 -2.55 -5.44 -9.81
C ARG A 215 -1.86 -4.33 -10.59
N GLN A 216 -2.35 -4.02 -11.79
CA GLN A 216 -1.85 -2.92 -12.60
C GLN A 216 -2.40 -1.56 -12.17
N THR A 217 -3.65 -1.49 -11.72
CA THR A 217 -4.38 -0.22 -11.58
C THR A 217 -4.74 0.16 -10.15
N PHE A 218 -4.69 -0.77 -9.19
CA PHE A 218 -5.19 -0.53 -7.84
C PHE A 218 -4.23 -1.04 -6.77
N VAL A 219 -4.21 -2.33 -6.45
CA VAL A 219 -3.32 -2.86 -5.41
C VAL A 219 -1.96 -3.18 -6.00
N LYS A 220 -0.89 -2.44 -5.64
CA LYS A 220 0.42 -2.45 -6.33
C LYS A 220 1.48 -3.30 -5.67
N SER A 221 1.59 -3.33 -4.35
CA SER A 221 2.53 -4.22 -3.64
C SER A 221 2.20 -4.32 -2.16
N TYR A 222 2.76 -5.32 -1.51
CA TYR A 222 2.87 -5.38 -0.07
C TYR A 222 4.33 -5.37 0.38
N GLY A 223 4.57 -5.09 1.66
CA GLY A 223 5.90 -5.15 2.28
C GLY A 223 6.01 -6.25 3.33
N SER A 224 7.03 -7.11 3.15
CA SER A 224 7.51 -8.07 4.14
C SER A 224 8.99 -7.80 4.40
N CYS A 225 9.45 -7.96 5.65
CA CYS A 225 10.88 -7.86 5.97
C CYS A 225 11.66 -9.13 5.65
N SER A 226 10.96 -10.21 5.28
CA SER A 226 11.54 -11.48 4.84
C SER A 226 11.01 -11.85 3.46
N PHE A 227 11.90 -12.32 2.58
CA PHE A 227 11.48 -12.96 1.34
C PHE A 227 11.09 -14.42 1.56
N ASP A 228 11.79 -15.10 2.47
CA ASP A 228 11.64 -16.53 2.68
C ASP A 228 10.33 -16.87 3.39
N GLU A 229 9.97 -16.12 4.45
CA GLU A 229 8.78 -16.43 5.26
C GLU A 229 7.47 -16.46 4.44
N PRO A 230 7.13 -15.45 3.60
CA PRO A 230 5.92 -15.53 2.78
C PRO A 230 5.94 -16.72 1.80
N VAL A 231 7.09 -17.05 1.23
CA VAL A 231 7.23 -18.14 0.25
C VAL A 231 7.09 -19.50 0.93
N GLU A 232 7.74 -19.70 2.07
CA GLU A 232 7.67 -20.93 2.86
C GLU A 232 6.24 -21.20 3.33
N ASP A 233 5.52 -20.19 3.80
CA ASP A 233 4.13 -20.35 4.20
C ASP A 233 3.21 -20.75 3.05
N LEU A 234 3.39 -20.16 1.87
CA LEU A 234 2.63 -20.54 0.68
C LEU A 234 2.91 -21.98 0.26
N LYS A 235 4.16 -22.44 0.37
CA LYS A 235 4.55 -23.84 0.11
C LYS A 235 3.93 -24.79 1.13
N ASN A 236 3.96 -24.43 2.41
CA ASN A 236 3.35 -25.23 3.48
C ASN A 236 1.82 -25.38 3.30
N LEU A 237 1.19 -24.39 2.67
CA LEU A 237 -0.22 -24.41 2.29
C LEU A 237 -0.49 -25.07 0.92
N ASN A 238 0.54 -25.55 0.22
CA ASN A 238 0.47 -26.09 -1.14
C ASN A 238 -0.16 -25.12 -2.16
N LEU A 239 -0.01 -23.80 -1.93
CA LEU A 239 -0.47 -22.77 -2.86
C LEU A 239 0.56 -22.50 -3.98
N ILE A 240 1.83 -22.82 -3.73
CA ILE A 240 2.93 -22.77 -4.70
C ILE A 240 3.86 -23.97 -4.47
N ASN A 241 4.65 -24.31 -5.50
CA ASN A 241 5.64 -25.39 -5.46
C ASN A 241 7.01 -24.93 -4.94
#